data_AF-A0AAN8BHG7-F1
#
_entry.id   AF-A0AAN8BHG7-F1
#
_cell.length_a   1.000
_cell.length_b   1.000
_cell.length_c   1.000
_cell.angle_alpha   90.00
_cell.angle_beta   90.00
_cell.angle_gamma   90.00
#
_symmetry.space_group_name_H-M   'P 1'
#
loop_
_entity.id
_entity.type
_entity.pdbx_description
1 polymer ?
#
loop_
_entity_poly.entity_id
_entity_poly.type
_entity_poly.pdbx_seq_one_letter_code
_entity_poly.pdbx_strand_id
1 'polypeptide(L)' 'MGGWSRGAVLELYRALLRAGRQLQYTDRNYYRHAVAREFRRCQDLKIAQDKEEALKRGQFFLNSRLGGLM' A
#
# COMPACT_ATOMS: atom_id res chain seq x y z
N MET A 1 -5.46 -14.56 10.39
CA MET A 1 -4.59 -13.39 10.60
C MET A 1 -3.19 -13.76 10.13
N GLY A 2 -2.84 -13.37 8.89
CA GLY A 2 -1.50 -13.63 8.35
C GLY A 2 -0.58 -12.51 8.80
N GLY A 3 0.46 -12.85 9.57
CA GLY A 3 1.50 -11.91 9.98
C GLY A 3 2.25 -11.31 8.79
N TRP A 4 3.17 -10.39 9.08
CA TRP A 4 4.03 -9.80 8.06
C TRP A 4 4.77 -10.88 7.27
N SER A 5 4.60 -10.88 5.95
CA SER A 5 5.36 -11.75 5.03
C SER A 5 5.67 -11.00 3.73
N ARG A 6 6.78 -11.38 3.09
CA ARG A 6 7.17 -10.78 1.80
C ARG A 6 6.08 -10.94 0.74
N GLY A 7 5.41 -12.11 0.71
CA GLY A 7 4.29 -12.37 -0.18
C GLY A 7 3.12 -11.41 0.06
N ALA A 8 2.71 -11.25 1.32
CA ALA A 8 1.62 -10.33 1.68
C ALA A 8 1.90 -8.87 1.30
N VAL A 9 3.16 -8.42 1.47
CA VAL A 9 3.58 -7.07 1.08
C VAL A 9 3.49 -6.88 -0.44
N LEU A 10 4.00 -7.84 -1.22
CA LEU A 10 3.98 -7.76 -2.69
C LEU A 10 2.56 -7.84 -3.24
N GLU A 11 1.70 -8.68 -2.67
CA GLU A 11 0.29 -8.76 -3.06
C GLU A 11 -0.45 -7.45 -2.74
N LEU A 12 -0.22 -6.87 -1.57
CA LEU A 12 -0.78 -5.56 -1.22
C LEU A 12 -0.33 -4.47 -2.21
N TYR A 13 0.97 -4.43 -2.53
CA TYR A 13 1.51 -3.48 -3.51
C TYR A 13 0.82 -3.60 -4.87
N ARG A 14 0.68 -4.83 -5.39
CA ARG A 14 -0.01 -5.10 -6.66
C ARG A 14 -1.49 -4.73 -6.59
N ALA A 15 -2.16 -5.01 -5.48
CA ALA A 15 -3.56 -4.68 -5.28
C ALA A 15 -3.80 -3.16 -5.28
N LEU A 16 -2.96 -2.38 -4.60
CA LEU A 16 -3.03 -0.91 -4.59
C LEU A 16 -2.79 -0.31 -5.98
N LEU A 17 -1.85 -0.86 -6.76
CA LEU A 17 -1.64 -0.43 -8.14
C LEU A 17 -2.81 -0.77 -9.06
N ARG A 18 -3.47 -1.92 -8.85
CA ARG A 18 -4.68 -2.30 -9.60
C ARG A 18 -5.84 -1.37 -9.26
N ALA A 19 -6.06 -1.10 -7.98
CA ALA A 19 -7.10 -0.17 -7.52
C ALA A 19 -6.87 1.25 -8.09
N GLY A 20 -5.62 1.72 -8.12
CA GLY A 20 -5.25 3.00 -8.71
C GLY A 20 -5.58 3.16 -10.19
N ARG A 21 -5.77 2.07 -10.95
CA ARG A 21 -6.20 2.15 -12.36
C ARG A 21 -7.65 2.62 -12.50
N GLN A 22 -8.45 2.46 -11.44
CA GLN A 22 -9.86 2.88 -11.41
C GLN A 22 -10.02 4.35 -11.02
N LEU A 23 -8.95 5.03 -10.60
CA LEU A 23 -8.97 6.47 -10.30
C LEU A 23 -9.27 7.26 -11.58
N GLN A 24 -10.26 8.13 -11.49
CA GLN A 24 -10.76 9.02 -12.53
C GLN A 24 -10.20 10.43 -12.38
N TYR A 25 -10.18 10.97 -11.16
CA TYR A 25 -9.88 12.39 -10.92
C TYR A 25 -8.47 12.64 -10.40
N THR A 26 -7.84 11.62 -9.83
CA THR A 26 -6.45 11.70 -9.33
C THR A 26 -5.45 11.39 -10.44
N ASP A 27 -4.32 12.12 -10.48
CA ASP A 27 -3.20 11.79 -11.36
C ASP A 27 -2.65 10.39 -11.02
N ARG A 28 -2.83 9.45 -11.96
CA ARG A 28 -2.45 8.05 -11.81
C ARG A 28 -0.93 7.84 -11.74
N ASN A 29 -0.16 8.66 -12.43
CA ASN A 29 1.30 8.60 -12.38
C ASN A 29 1.78 9.06 -11.01
N TYR A 30 1.25 10.18 -10.52
CA TYR A 30 1.54 10.66 -9.17
C TYR A 30 1.17 9.61 -8.12
N TYR A 31 -0.05 9.04 -8.18
CA TYR A 31 -0.49 7.98 -7.27
C TYR A 31 0.48 6.79 -7.28
N ARG A 32 0.86 6.29 -8.47
CA ARG A 32 1.81 5.18 -8.59
C ARG A 32 3.16 5.52 -7.96
N HIS A 33 3.67 6.73 -8.19
CA HIS A 33 4.93 7.19 -7.61
C HIS A 33 4.84 7.36 -6.09
N ALA A 34 3.70 7.83 -5.57
CA ALA A 34 3.44 7.97 -4.14
C ALA A 34 3.43 6.60 -3.45
N VAL A 35 2.69 5.62 -3.99
CA VAL A 35 2.67 4.25 -3.48
C VAL A 35 4.09 3.65 -3.50
N ALA A 36 4.81 3.74 -4.62
CA ALA A 36 6.18 3.23 -4.69
C ALA A 36 7.14 3.89 -3.68
N ARG A 37 6.98 5.20 -3.43
CA ARG A 37 7.77 5.95 -2.44
C ARG A 37 7.50 5.46 -1.02
N GLU A 38 6.23 5.28 -0.66
CA GLU A 38 5.85 4.81 0.67
C GLU A 38 6.36 3.39 0.92
N PHE A 39 6.23 2.48 -0.05
CA PHE A 39 6.77 1.12 0.08
C PHE A 39 8.30 1.11 0.22
N ARG A 40 9.02 1.99 -0.50
CA ARG A 40 10.48 2.14 -0.31
C ARG A 40 10.81 2.67 1.09
N ARG A 41 10.10 3.69 1.57
CA ARG A 41 10.28 4.20 2.95
C ARG A 41 10.07 3.10 3.99
N CYS A 42 9.07 2.25 3.80
CA CYS A 42 8.78 1.14 4.71
C CYS A 42 9.79 -0.02 4.63
N GLN A 43 10.63 -0.11 3.58
CA GLN A 43 11.69 -1.13 3.52
C GLN A 43 12.78 -0.88 4.55
N ASP A 44 13.01 0.37 4.93
CA ASP A 44 14.02 0.76 5.93
C ASP A 44 13.58 0.50 7.37
N LEU A 45 12.33 0.09 7.59
CA LEU A 45 11.84 -0.31 8.90
C LEU A 45 12.62 -1.52 9.40
N LYS A 46 13.20 -1.42 10.60
CA LYS A 46 13.98 -2.50 11.22
C LYS A 46 13.14 -3.32 12.21
N ILE A 47 12.18 -2.67 12.86
CA ILE A 47 11.35 -3.27 13.90
C ILE A 47 10.24 -4.10 13.24
N ALA A 48 10.09 -5.35 13.66
CA ALA A 48 9.09 -6.27 13.11
C ALA A 48 7.65 -5.78 13.35
N GLN A 49 7.39 -5.18 14.51
CA GLN A 49 6.10 -4.59 14.85
C GLN A 49 5.73 -3.46 13.89
N ASP A 50 6.63 -2.51 13.62
CA ASP A 50 6.39 -1.41 12.68
C ASP A 50 6.05 -1.92 11.26
N LYS A 51 6.73 -3.01 10.83
CA LYS A 51 6.45 -3.65 9.55
C LYS A 51 5.04 -4.23 9.49
N GLU A 52 4.60 -4.84 10.58
CA GLU A 52 3.24 -5.40 10.68
C GLU A 52 2.18 -4.30 10.72
N GLU A 53 2.41 -3.23 11.49
CA GLU A 53 1.53 -2.07 11.55
C GLU A 53 1.43 -1.35 10.20
N ALA A 54 2.55 -1.17 9.49
CA ALA A 54 2.56 -0.62 8.15
C ALA A 54 1.76 -1.49 7.16
N LEU A 55 1.89 -2.81 7.25
CA LEU A 55 1.10 -3.74 6.43
C LEU A 55 -0.39 -3.63 6.73
N LYS A 56 -0.78 -3.60 8.02
CA LYS A 56 -2.17 -3.41 8.46
C LYS A 56 -2.73 -2.07 7.96
N ARG A 57 -1.96 -0.99 8.07
CA ARG A 57 -2.33 0.34 7.57
C ARG A 57 -2.59 0.32 6.06
N GLY A 58 -1.71 -0.31 5.29
CA GLY A 58 -1.88 -0.41 3.83
C GLY A 58 -3.08 -1.28 3.44
N GLN A 59 -3.34 -2.38 4.16
CA GLN A 59 -4.56 -3.20 3.97
C GLN A 59 -5.82 -2.40 4.28
N PHE A 60 -5.83 -1.63 5.38
CA PHE A 60 -6.93 -0.74 5.71
C PHE A 60 -7.16 0.32 4.62
N PHE A 61 -6.08 0.92 4.11
CA PHE A 61 -6.15 1.89 3.01
C PHE A 61 -6.78 1.28 1.75
N LEU A 62 -6.39 0.05 1.38
CA LEU A 62 -7.00 -0.66 0.26
C LEU A 62 -8.50 -0.94 0.51
N ASN A 63 -8.85 -1.45 1.69
CA ASN A 63 -10.22 -1.84 2.04
C ASN A 63 -11.17 -0.64 2.16
N SER A 64 -10.65 0.53 2.56
CA SER A 64 -11.38 1.79 2.63
C SER A 64 -11.48 2.52 1.28
N ARG A 65 -11.32 1.80 0.17
CA ARG A 65 -11.32 2.36 -1.20
C ARG A 65 -10.30 3.48 -1.35
N LEU A 66 -9.05 3.21 -0.99
CA LEU A 66 -7.94 4.16 -1.07
C LEU A 66 -8.18 5.44 -0.24
N GLY A 67 -8.91 5.33 0.87
CA GLY A 67 -9.24 6.48 1.72
C GLY A 67 -10.16 7.51 1.04
N GLY A 68 -10.94 7.09 0.05
CA GLY A 68 -11.87 7.96 -0.69
C GLY A 68 -11.26 8.67 -1.90
N LEU A 69 -10.05 8.28 -2.33
CA LEU A 69 -9.50 8.75 -3.61
C LEU A 69 -10.42 8.30 -4.76
N MET A 70 -10.75 9.24 -5.63
CA MET A 70 -11.56 9.04 -6.83
C MET A 70 -10.81 9.40 -8.10
#